data_AF-T0T708-F1
#
_entry.id   AF-T0T708-F1
#
_cell.length_a   1.000
_cell.length_b   1.000
_cell.length_c   1.000
_cell.angle_alpha   90.00
_cell.angle_beta   90.00
_cell.angle_gamma   90.00
#
_symmetry.space_group_name_H-M   'P 1'
#
loop_
_entity.id
_entity.type
_entity.pdbx_description
1 polymer ?
#
loop_
_entity_poly.entity_id
_entity_poly.type
_entity_poly.pdbx_seq_one_letter_code
_entity_poly.pdbx_strand_id
1 'polypeptide(L)'
;MILLDVMMPDIDGLQVCRQIRDKVSAPIIFVSAKDEEDDIVTGLNLGGDDYITKPFSVKQLVAKVAAHLKREERFRQAESDEKIIRELLPITFYLQEKQFVLMAILFR
;
A
#
# COMPACT_ATOMS: atom_id res chain seq x y z
N MET A 1 4.97 -4.87 -0.58
CA MET A 1 4.18 -3.69 -0.17
C MET A 1 3.34 -3.16 -1.34
N ILE A 2 2.15 -2.63 -1.02
CA ILE A 2 1.13 -2.13 -1.96
C ILE A 2 0.76 -0.71 -1.57
N LEU A 3 0.70 0.18 -2.56
CA LEU A 3 0.12 1.53 -2.41
C LEU A 3 -1.21 1.54 -3.17
N LEU A 4 -2.28 1.87 -2.46
CA LEU A 4 -3.65 1.69 -2.94
C LEU A 4 -4.43 2.99 -2.82
N ASP A 5 -4.92 3.51 -3.95
CA ASP A 5 -5.82 4.65 -3.92
C ASP A 5 -7.22 4.19 -3.54
N VAL A 6 -7.88 4.94 -2.65
CA VAL A 6 -9.27 4.64 -2.25
C VAL A 6 -10.23 5.00 -3.38
N MET A 7 -10.02 6.14 -4.05
CA MET A 7 -10.93 6.69 -5.04
C MET A 7 -10.48 6.33 -6.46
N MET A 8 -10.53 5.04 -6.79
CA MET A 8 -10.27 4.55 -8.14
C MET A 8 -11.57 4.49 -8.98
N PRO A 9 -11.50 4.74 -10.30
CA PRO A 9 -12.68 4.94 -11.15
C PRO A 9 -13.54 3.68 -11.36
N ASP A 10 -12.95 2.48 -11.30
CA ASP A 10 -13.66 1.23 -11.61
C ASP A 10 -14.01 0.40 -10.37
N ILE A 11 -13.11 0.35 -9.39
CA ILE A 11 -13.28 -0.42 -8.16
C ILE A 11 -12.73 0.38 -6.99
N ASP A 12 -13.47 0.45 -5.88
CA ASP A 12 -13.02 1.16 -4.68
C ASP A 12 -11.78 0.47 -4.09
N GLY A 13 -10.74 1.25 -3.74
CA GLY A 13 -9.54 0.71 -3.12
C GLY A 13 -9.79 -0.05 -1.83
N LEU A 14 -10.80 0.33 -1.05
CA LEU A 14 -11.23 -0.42 0.13
C LEU A 14 -11.77 -1.81 -0.23
N GLN A 15 -12.50 -1.92 -1.35
CA GLN A 15 -12.98 -3.21 -1.85
C GLN A 15 -11.82 -4.07 -2.36
N VAL A 16 -10.86 -3.46 -3.07
CA VAL A 16 -9.63 -4.16 -3.49
C VAL A 16 -8.88 -4.69 -2.28
N CYS A 17 -8.66 -3.86 -1.26
CA CYS A 17 -7.99 -4.25 -0.03
C CYS A 17 -8.67 -5.48 0.59
N ARG A 18 -10.00 -5.43 0.77
CA ARG A 18 -10.78 -6.54 1.32
C ARG A 18 -10.61 -7.84 0.51
N GLN A 19 -10.52 -7.77 -0.82
CA GLN A 19 -10.38 -8.96 -1.67
C GLN A 19 -8.98 -9.59 -1.64
N ILE A 20 -7.94 -8.79 -1.38
CA ILE A 20 -6.55 -9.24 -1.41
C ILE A 20 -5.95 -9.46 -0.03
N ARG A 21 -6.48 -8.84 1.04
CA ARG A 21 -5.89 -8.82 2.39
C ARG A 21 -5.57 -10.22 2.93
N ASP A 22 -6.44 -11.19 2.67
CA ASP A 22 -6.24 -12.59 3.11
C ASP A 22 -5.26 -13.37 2.22
N LYS A 23 -4.92 -12.83 1.04
CA LYS A 23 -4.05 -13.45 0.03
C LYS A 23 -2.65 -12.85 0.05
N VAL A 24 -2.45 -11.68 0.65
CA VAL A 24 -1.16 -10.98 0.71
C VAL A 24 -0.79 -10.62 2.14
N SER A 25 0.44 -10.95 2.52
CA SER A 25 1.05 -10.49 3.78
C SER A 25 1.74 -9.13 3.64
N ALA A 26 1.87 -8.63 2.41
CA ALA A 26 2.51 -7.36 2.11
C ALA A 26 1.76 -6.18 2.78
N PRO A 27 2.48 -5.16 3.31
CA PRO A 27 1.87 -3.95 3.82
C PRO A 27 1.04 -3.24 2.76
N ILE A 28 -0.15 -2.75 3.12
CA ILE A 28 -1.05 -1.97 2.27
C ILE A 28 -1.14 -0.55 2.84
N ILE A 29 -0.71 0.43 2.06
CA ILE A 29 -0.82 1.85 2.42
C ILE A 29 -1.88 2.49 1.55
N PHE A 30 -2.94 3.01 2.16
CA PHE A 30 -3.95 3.78 1.45
C PHE A 30 -3.45 5.19 1.13
N VAL A 31 -3.81 5.68 -0.05
CA VAL A 31 -3.51 7.03 -0.50
C VAL A 31 -4.78 7.66 -1.06
N SER A 32 -5.37 8.65 -0.39
CA SER A 32 -6.73 9.10 -0.71
C SER A 32 -6.89 10.61 -0.58
N ALA A 33 -7.80 11.21 -1.35
CA ALA A 33 -8.25 12.57 -1.11
C ALA A 33 -9.28 12.68 0.03
N LYS A 34 -9.84 11.55 0.49
CA LYS A 34 -10.73 11.51 1.65
C LYS A 34 -9.90 11.61 2.93
N ASP A 35 -10.16 12.65 3.73
CA ASP A 35 -9.39 13.03 4.91
C ASP A 35 -10.20 13.04 6.22
N GLU A 36 -11.47 12.62 6.16
CA GLU A 36 -12.30 12.46 7.35
C GLU A 36 -11.75 11.32 8.24
N GLU A 37 -11.85 11.48 9.57
CA GLU A 37 -11.35 10.49 10.53
C GLU A 37 -12.02 9.13 10.31
N ASP A 38 -13.32 9.10 10.03
CA ASP A 38 -14.08 7.88 9.77
C ASP A 38 -13.58 7.13 8.53
N ASP A 39 -13.17 7.84 7.48
CA ASP A 39 -12.60 7.24 6.27
C ASP A 39 -11.24 6.59 6.55
N ILE A 40 -10.40 7.27 7.33
CA ILE A 40 -9.08 6.77 7.75
C ILE A 40 -9.26 5.51 8.60
N VAL A 41 -10.12 5.59 9.62
CA VAL A 41 -10.42 4.47 10.54
C VAL A 41 -10.98 3.28 9.77
N THR A 42 -11.88 3.52 8.82
CA THR A 42 -12.44 2.46 7.96
C THR A 42 -11.35 1.77 7.15
N GLY A 43 -10.47 2.53 6.50
CA GLY A 43 -9.35 1.96 5.74
C GLY A 43 -8.44 1.08 6.60
N LEU A 44 -8.04 1.58 7.78
CA LEU A 44 -7.17 0.84 8.69
C LEU A 44 -7.84 -0.44 9.21
N ASN A 45 -9.12 -0.38 9.60
CA ASN A 45 -9.87 -1.55 10.09
C ASN A 45 -10.09 -2.63 9.02
N LEU A 46 -10.13 -2.25 7.74
CA LEU A 46 -10.25 -3.20 6.62
C LEU A 46 -8.93 -3.93 6.29
N GLY A 47 -7.85 -3.64 7.03
CA GLY A 47 -6.56 -4.28 6.87
C GLY A 47 -5.49 -3.41 6.19
N GLY A 48 -5.71 -2.10 6.13
CA GLY A 48 -4.66 -1.13 5.79
C GLY A 48 -3.65 -0.98 6.92
N ASP A 49 -2.38 -0.93 6.57
CA ASP A 49 -1.26 -0.75 7.51
C ASP A 49 -0.93 0.73 7.75
N ASP A 50 -1.36 1.61 6.84
CA ASP A 50 -1.23 3.07 6.94
C ASP A 50 -2.21 3.76 5.98
N TYR A 51 -2.46 5.05 6.23
CA TYR A 51 -3.33 5.90 5.42
C TYR A 51 -2.66 7.26 5.22
N ILE A 52 -2.61 7.71 3.96
CA ILE A 52 -2.00 8.99 3.56
C ILE A 52 -3.05 9.81 2.84
N THR A 53 -3.35 10.99 3.37
CA THR A 53 -4.27 11.94 2.74
C THR A 53 -3.54 12.76 1.68
N LYS A 54 -4.23 13.05 0.57
CA LYS A 54 -3.79 13.97 -0.47
C LYS A 54 -4.27 15.39 -0.14
N PRO A 55 -3.47 16.44 -0.45
CA PRO A 55 -2.12 16.38 -1.00
C PRO A 55 -1.08 15.99 0.08
N PHE A 56 -0.09 15.18 -0.29
CA PHE A 56 1.00 14.77 0.61
C PHE A 56 2.38 15.17 0.06
N SER A 57 3.35 15.26 0.97
CA SER A 57 4.75 15.44 0.58
C SER A 57 5.35 14.13 0.09
N VAL A 58 6.10 14.17 -1.02
CA VAL A 58 6.89 13.01 -1.49
C VAL A 58 7.82 12.50 -0.38
N LYS A 59 8.39 13.40 0.43
CA LYS A 59 9.24 13.01 1.57
C LYS A 59 8.48 12.23 2.64
N GLN A 60 7.22 12.61 2.90
CA GLN A 60 6.35 11.91 3.85
C GLN A 60 6.01 10.51 3.36
N LEU A 61 5.67 10.37 2.06
CA LEU A 61 5.41 9.08 1.44
C LEU A 61 6.65 8.17 1.55
N VAL A 62 7.83 8.68 1.15
CA VAL A 62 9.10 7.93 1.23
C VAL A 62 9.41 7.50 2.66
N ALA A 63 9.21 8.37 3.66
CA ALA A 63 9.46 8.03 5.06
C ALA A 63 8.55 6.91 5.57
N LYS A 64 7.24 6.97 5.26
CA LYS A 64 6.28 5.92 5.62
C LYS A 64 6.61 4.60 4.93
N VAL A 65 6.86 4.65 3.62
CA VAL A 65 7.31 3.51 2.80
C VAL A 65 8.55 2.85 3.42
N ALA A 66 9.60 3.63 3.71
CA ALA A 66 10.83 3.10 4.30
C ALA A 66 10.59 2.45 5.68
N ALA A 67 9.71 3.03 6.51
CA ALA A 67 9.37 2.47 7.82
C ALA A 67 8.71 1.09 7.69
N HIS A 68 7.77 0.91 6.75
CA HIS A 68 7.11 -0.37 6.52
C HIS A 68 8.05 -1.42 5.93
N LEU A 69 8.93 -1.05 4.99
CA LEU A 69 9.92 -2.00 4.43
C LEU A 69 10.94 -2.48 5.46
N LYS A 70 11.35 -1.59 6.37
CA LYS A 70 12.27 -1.94 7.46
C LYS A 70 11.62 -2.89 8.47
N ARG A 71 10.30 -2.74 8.70
CA ARG A 71 9.54 -3.70 9.50
C ARG A 71 9.46 -5.05 8.80
N GLU A 72 9.10 -5.09 7.52
CA GLU A 72 9.11 -6.33 6.72
C GLU A 72 10.46 -7.04 6.74
N GLU A 73 11.57 -6.30 6.60
CA GLU A 73 12.92 -6.89 6.62
C GLU A 73 13.25 -7.55 7.96
N ARG A 74 12.84 -6.94 9.09
CA ARG A 74 12.99 -7.55 10.41
C ARG A 74 12.20 -8.85 10.55
N PHE A 75 10.99 -8.91 9.97
CA PHE A 75 10.19 -10.14 9.96
C PHE A 75 10.78 -11.19 9.02
N ARG A 76 11.28 -10.79 7.84
CA ARG A 76 11.86 -11.70 6.85
C ARG A 76 13.23 -12.26 7.24
N GLN A 77 13.98 -11.58 8.11
CA GLN A 77 15.20 -12.16 8.70
C GLN A 77 14.88 -13.31 9.67
N ALA A 78 13.61 -13.50 10.06
CA ALA A 78 13.17 -14.63 10.87
C ALA A 78 12.62 -15.83 10.04
N GLU A 79 12.27 -15.63 8.77
CA GLU A 79 11.71 -16.66 7.88
C GLU A 79 12.33 -16.52 6.46
N SER A 80 13.28 -17.39 6.14
CA SER A 80 13.85 -17.48 4.79
C SER A 80 12.95 -18.24 3.81
N ASP A 81 12.98 -17.79 2.56
CA ASP A 81 12.68 -18.48 1.28
C ASP A 81 11.21 -18.64 0.83
N GLU A 82 10.77 -17.72 -0.06
CA GLU A 82 10.45 -17.97 -1.49
C GLU A 82 9.68 -16.76 -2.07
N LYS A 83 10.16 -16.19 -3.19
CA LYS A 83 9.49 -15.08 -3.89
C LYS A 83 8.84 -15.58 -5.19
N ILE A 84 7.51 -15.59 -5.23
CA ILE A 84 6.75 -15.74 -6.47
C ILE A 84 6.26 -14.35 -6.90
N ILE A 85 6.78 -13.83 -8.02
CA ILE A 85 6.30 -12.58 -8.64
C ILE A 85 5.21 -12.96 -9.66
N ARG A 86 3.98 -12.47 -9.49
CA ARG A 86 2.91 -12.55 -10.50
C ARG A 86 2.52 -11.13 -10.92
N GLU A 87 2.56 -10.87 -12.23
CA GLU A 87 2.23 -9.56 -12.83
C GLU A 87 0.74 -9.22 -12.67
N LEU A 88 0.49 -8.03 -12.12
CA LEU A 88 -0.76 -7.27 -12.26
C LEU A 88 -0.32 -5.84 -12.58
N LEU A 89 -0.72 -5.31 -13.75
CA LEU A 89 -0.32 -3.98 -14.23
C LEU A 89 -0.93 -2.87 -13.38
N PRO A 90 -0.08 -2.18 -12.63
CA PRO A 90 0.15 -0.75 -12.78
C PRO A 90 1.62 -0.37 -12.52
N ILE A 91 1.95 0.91 -12.69
CA ILE A 91 3.32 1.46 -12.65
C ILE A 91 4.10 0.89 -11.45
N THR A 92 5.09 0.05 -11.76
CA THR A 92 5.97 -0.58 -10.77
C THR A 92 7.18 0.30 -10.57
N PHE A 93 7.38 0.80 -9.34
CA PHE A 93 8.63 1.44 -8.94
C PHE A 93 9.49 0.44 -8.19
N TYR A 94 10.81 0.57 -8.30
CA TYR A 94 11.78 -0.19 -7.51
C TYR A 94 12.52 0.77 -6.58
N LEU A 95 12.47 0.52 -5.27
CA LEU A 95 13.28 1.20 -4.27
C LEU A 95 14.06 0.13 -3.52
N GLN A 96 15.41 0.22 -3.58
CA GLN A 96 16.31 -0.73 -2.90
C GLN A 96 15.99 -2.21 -3.22
N GLU A 97 15.88 -2.56 -4.50
CA GLU A 97 15.63 -3.94 -5.00
C GLU A 97 14.28 -4.57 -4.57
N LYS A 98 13.40 -3.82 -3.91
CA LYS A 98 12.04 -4.27 -3.58
C LYS A 98 11.05 -3.79 -4.66
N GLN A 99 10.10 -4.64 -5.02
CA GLN A 99 9.04 -4.34 -5.98
C GLN A 99 7.85 -3.67 -5.28
N PHE A 100 7.33 -2.59 -5.87
CA PHE A 100 6.18 -1.85 -5.36
C PHE A 100 5.09 -1.88 -6.43
N VAL A 101 3.87 -2.23 -6.03
CA VAL A 101 2.71 -2.28 -6.93
C VAL A 101 1.77 -1.13 -6.57
N LEU A 102 1.45 -0.28 -7.55
CA LEU A 102 0.75 1.00 -7.35
C LEU A 102 -0.65 0.99 -8.01
N MET A 103 -1.70 0.53 -7.33
CA MET A 103 -2.90 0.06 -8.05
C MET A 103 -3.74 1.11 -8.80
N ALA A 104 -3.64 2.40 -8.47
CA ALA A 104 -3.83 3.54 -9.40
C ALA A 104 -3.82 4.85 -8.61
N ILE A 105 -2.70 5.58 -8.61
CA ILE A 105 -2.64 6.94 -8.08
C ILE A 105 -2.83 7.90 -9.26
N LEU A 106 -3.98 8.57 -9.35
CA LEU A 106 -4.06 9.82 -10.10
C LEU A 106 -3.55 10.94 -9.17
N PHE A 107 -2.47 11.60 -9.60
CA PHE A 107 -2.05 12.91 -9.06
C PHE A 107 -3.09 13.94 -9.51
N ARG A 108 -4.21 14.01 -8.80
CA ARG A 108 -5.11 15.17 -8.83
C ARG A 108 -5.04 15.88 -7.51
#